data_AF-A0A0A9ZI91-F1
#
_entry.id   AF-A0A0A9ZI91-F1
#
_cell.length_a   1.000
_cell.length_b   1.000
_cell.length_c   1.000
_cell.angle_alpha   90.00
_cell.angle_beta   90.00
_cell.angle_gamma   90.00
#
_symmetry.space_group_name_H-M   'P 1'
#
loop_
_entity.id
_entity.type
_entity.pdbx_description
1 polymer ?
#
loop_
_entity_poly.entity_id
_entity_poly.type
_entity_poly.pdbx_seq_one_letter_code
_entity_poly.pdbx_strand_id
1 'polypeptide(L)'
;IGDVLGLDVRKRVGKLIAGVSQLRVRNLGIICSHYRSIKYYVESIRRPKAFLARNCDNGIKFSTGLCDRNPTTYMGAGVQRNATHGKYYLRTAAKSPYGLGKMGI
;
A
#
# COMPACT_ATOMS: atom_id res chain seq x y z
N ILE A 1 -13.50 -8.08 -6.99
CA ILE A 1 -12.11 -8.32 -6.55
C ILE A 1 -11.45 -6.96 -6.30
N GLY A 2 -10.60 -6.88 -5.28
CA GLY A 2 -10.10 -5.63 -4.69
C GLY A 2 -9.17 -4.75 -5.53
N ASP A 3 -8.96 -3.51 -5.08
CA ASP A 3 -8.01 -2.56 -5.68
C ASP A 3 -6.56 -2.95 -5.36
N VAL A 4 -5.65 -2.71 -6.32
CA VAL A 4 -4.20 -2.89 -6.15
C VAL A 4 -3.59 -1.63 -5.53
N LEU A 5 -2.99 -1.77 -4.35
CA LEU A 5 -2.29 -0.69 -3.66
C LEU A 5 -0.78 -0.84 -3.88
N GLY A 6 -0.14 0.22 -4.40
CA GLY A 6 1.31 0.31 -4.56
C GLY A 6 1.94 1.28 -3.55
N LEU A 7 3.03 0.87 -2.91
CA LEU A 7 3.75 1.65 -1.89
C LEU A 7 5.25 1.54 -2.10
N ASP A 8 6.01 2.57 -1.74
CA ASP A 8 7.48 2.56 -1.82
C ASP A 8 8.08 2.38 -0.42
N VAL A 9 8.73 1.25 -0.17
CA VAL A 9 9.39 0.93 1.11
C VAL A 9 10.70 1.70 1.16
N ARG A 10 10.67 2.80 1.94
CA ARG A 10 11.79 3.70 2.25
C ARG A 10 12.48 4.28 1.01
N LYS A 11 11.97 5.37 0.44
CA LYS A 11 12.90 6.40 -0.01
C LYS A 11 13.44 7.11 1.23
N ARG A 12 14.77 7.29 1.32
CA ARG A 12 15.38 8.27 2.25
C ARG A 12 14.56 9.55 2.10
N VAL A 13 14.00 10.09 3.19
CA VAL A 13 13.21 11.34 3.15
C VAL A 13 14.13 12.42 2.58
N GLY A 14 13.94 12.70 1.29
CA GLY A 14 14.82 13.52 0.49
C GLY A 14 14.02 14.19 -0.62
N LYS A 15 12.78 14.58 -0.30
CA LYS A 15 12.05 15.69 -0.94
C LYS A 15 10.82 15.99 -0.10
N LEU A 16 10.88 17.08 0.68
CA LEU A 16 9.68 17.80 1.09
C LEU A 16 9.00 18.23 -0.22
N ILE A 17 7.89 17.58 -0.56
CA ILE A 17 6.97 18.19 -1.52
C ILE A 17 6.43 19.45 -0.84
N ALA A 18 6.63 20.59 -1.48
CA ALA A 18 6.13 21.87 -1.05
C ALA A 18 4.62 21.77 -0.76
N GLY A 19 4.18 22.52 0.25
CA GLY A 19 2.81 22.54 0.74
C GLY A 19 1.78 22.58 -0.39
N VAL A 20 0.76 21.74 -0.27
CA VAL A 20 -0.40 21.82 -1.15
C VAL A 20 -1.21 23.02 -0.71
N SER A 21 -0.97 24.16 -1.36
CA SER A 21 -1.82 25.34 -1.32
C SER A 21 -3.24 24.93 -1.67
N GLN A 22 -4.15 25.15 -0.72
CA GLN A 22 -5.57 24.85 -0.78
C GLN A 22 -6.24 25.44 -2.03
N LEU A 23 -6.90 24.65 -2.89
CA LEU A 23 -7.91 25.16 -3.84
C LEU A 23 -8.78 24.07 -4.53
N ARG A 24 -10.11 24.25 -4.40
CA ARG A 24 -11.24 23.78 -5.23
C ARG A 24 -11.59 22.27 -5.23
N VAL A 25 -12.57 21.90 -4.39
CA VAL A 25 -13.22 20.56 -4.32
C VAL A 25 -14.04 20.29 -5.58
N ARG A 26 -13.43 19.64 -6.58
CA ARG A 26 -14.12 19.03 -7.73
C ARG A 26 -13.74 17.55 -7.93
N ASN A 27 -13.39 16.83 -6.87
CA ASN A 27 -13.16 15.38 -7.00
C ASN A 27 -13.30 14.61 -5.68
N LEU A 28 -14.53 14.17 -5.37
CA LEU A 28 -14.85 13.34 -4.20
C LEU A 28 -14.00 12.04 -4.15
N GLY A 29 -13.59 11.50 -5.31
CA GLY A 29 -12.79 10.29 -5.42
C GLY A 29 -11.36 10.39 -4.86
N ILE A 30 -10.73 11.57 -4.96
CA ILE A 30 -9.36 11.78 -4.42
C ILE A 30 -9.41 11.77 -2.89
N ILE A 31 -10.42 12.40 -2.29
CA ILE A 31 -10.62 12.40 -0.83
C ILE A 31 -10.90 10.98 -0.33
N CYS A 32 -11.73 10.21 -1.05
CA CYS A 32 -12.03 8.82 -0.70
C CYS A 32 -10.78 7.93 -0.70
N SER A 33 -9.94 8.03 -1.74
CA SER A 33 -8.69 7.26 -1.84
C SER A 33 -7.66 7.70 -0.81
N HIS A 34 -7.56 9.01 -0.56
CA HIS A 34 -6.68 9.55 0.47
C HIS A 34 -7.11 9.06 1.86
N TYR A 35 -8.40 9.08 2.17
CA TYR A 35 -8.95 8.60 3.44
C TYR A 35 -8.83 7.07 3.61
N ARG A 36 -8.90 6.29 2.52
CA ARG A 36 -8.67 4.83 2.56
C ARG A 36 -7.27 4.48 3.08
N SER A 37 -6.25 5.28 2.78
CA SER A 37 -4.90 5.06 3.30
C SER A 37 -4.84 5.06 4.84
N ILE A 38 -5.60 5.97 5.47
CA ILE A 38 -5.73 6.05 6.92
C ILE A 38 -6.39 4.79 7.46
N LYS A 39 -7.47 4.32 6.83
CA LYS A 39 -8.16 3.08 7.25
C LYS A 39 -7.24 1.86 7.21
N TYR A 40 -6.45 1.71 6.14
CA TYR A 40 -5.50 0.61 6.00
C TYR A 40 -4.40 0.68 7.07
N TYR A 41 -3.87 1.87 7.32
CA TYR A 41 -2.85 2.06 8.35
C TYR A 41 -3.39 1.73 9.75
N VAL A 42 -4.58 2.23 10.11
CA VAL A 42 -5.25 1.94 11.39
C VAL A 42 -5.49 0.44 11.55
N GLU A 43 -5.97 -0.24 10.51
CA GLU A 43 -6.15 -1.69 10.54
C GLU A 43 -4.80 -2.41 10.71
N SER A 44 -3.72 -1.94 10.07
CA SER A 44 -2.39 -2.55 10.19
C SER A 44 -1.82 -2.48 11.61
N ILE A 45 -2.20 -1.47 12.41
CA ILE A 45 -1.82 -1.37 13.82
C ILE A 45 -2.48 -2.51 14.62
N ARG A 46 -3.78 -2.73 14.41
CA ARG A 46 -4.54 -3.79 15.12
C ARG A 46 -4.21 -5.18 14.60
N ARG A 47 -3.85 -5.30 13.32
CA ARG A 47 -3.55 -6.56 12.64
C ARG A 47 -2.27 -6.43 11.80
N PRO A 48 -1.08 -6.56 12.41
CA PRO A 48 0.20 -6.35 11.72
C PRO A 48 0.46 -7.26 10.51
N LYS A 49 -0.20 -8.43 10.46
CA LYS A 49 -0.08 -9.41 9.37
C LYS A 49 -1.20 -9.33 8.32
N ALA A 50 -2.06 -8.31 8.38
CA ALA A 50 -3.24 -8.21 7.50
C ALA A 50 -2.89 -7.76 6.08
N PHE A 51 -1.81 -7.00 5.90
CA PHE A 51 -1.43 -6.40 4.61
C PHE A 51 -0.07 -6.94 4.16
N LEU A 52 -0.02 -8.18 3.69
CA LEU A 52 1.17 -8.72 3.05
C LEU A 52 1.33 -8.07 1.68
N ALA A 53 2.53 -7.60 1.36
CA ALA A 53 2.87 -6.90 0.14
C ALA A 53 4.09 -7.52 -0.52
N ARG A 54 4.13 -7.50 -1.84
CA ARG A 54 5.17 -8.14 -2.66
C ARG A 54 5.95 -7.11 -3.44
N ASN A 55 7.28 -7.20 -3.39
CA ASN A 55 8.15 -6.31 -4.14
C ASN A 55 7.94 -6.53 -5.65
N CYS A 56 7.72 -5.46 -6.42
CA CYS A 56 7.53 -5.57 -7.85
C CYS A 56 7.77 -4.20 -8.53
N ASP A 57 8.18 -4.18 -9.79
CA ASP A 57 8.50 -2.91 -10.48
C ASP A 57 7.27 -2.04 -10.74
N ASN A 58 6.13 -2.69 -11.01
CA ASN A 58 4.87 -2.04 -11.34
C ASN A 58 3.66 -2.94 -11.01
N GLY A 59 2.47 -2.32 -10.93
CA GLY A 59 1.24 -3.01 -10.57
C GLY A 59 0.71 -3.98 -11.63
N ILE A 60 1.10 -3.82 -12.90
CA ILE A 60 0.71 -4.73 -13.98
C ILE A 60 1.42 -6.07 -13.80
N LYS A 61 2.75 -6.06 -13.64
CA LYS A 61 3.57 -7.24 -13.35
C LYS A 61 3.12 -7.96 -12.08
N PHE A 62 2.70 -7.20 -11.06
CA PHE A 62 2.10 -7.77 -9.86
C PHE A 62 0.77 -8.45 -10.18
N SER A 63 -0.11 -7.81 -10.95
CA SER A 63 -1.42 -8.36 -11.29
C SER A 63 -1.34 -9.61 -12.18
N THR A 64 -0.29 -9.74 -12.99
CA THR A 64 -0.02 -10.89 -13.85
C THR A 64 0.85 -11.98 -13.20
N GLY A 65 1.22 -11.82 -11.92
CA GLY A 65 2.02 -12.83 -11.19
C GLY A 65 3.51 -12.88 -11.57
N LEU A 66 4.00 -11.92 -12.36
CA LEU A 66 5.40 -11.89 -12.82
C LEU A 66 6.41 -11.65 -11.68
N CYS A 67 5.92 -11.25 -10.51
CA CYS A 67 6.75 -10.96 -9.33
C CYS A 67 6.57 -12.00 -8.21
N ASP A 68 5.96 -13.17 -8.46
CA ASP A 68 5.53 -14.07 -7.38
C ASP A 68 6.65 -14.64 -6.51
N ARG A 69 7.87 -14.67 -7.05
CA ARG A 69 9.09 -15.12 -6.36
C ARG A 69 9.83 -14.00 -5.62
N ASN A 70 9.35 -12.76 -5.74
CA ASN A 70 10.00 -11.61 -5.12
C ASN A 70 9.77 -11.57 -3.61
N PRO A 71 10.65 -10.90 -2.85
CA PRO A 71 10.50 -10.77 -1.41
C PRO A 71 9.18 -10.09 -1.04
N THR A 72 8.66 -10.48 0.12
CA THR A 72 7.43 -9.92 0.69
C THR A 72 7.73 -9.24 2.01
N THR A 73 6.91 -8.25 2.35
CA THR A 73 6.91 -7.57 3.64
C THR A 73 5.49 -7.17 4.01
N TYR A 74 5.26 -6.75 5.24
CA TYR A 74 3.96 -6.21 5.63
C TYR A 74 3.92 -4.69 5.45
N MET A 75 2.76 -4.17 5.08
CA MET A 75 2.50 -2.73 5.07
C MET A 75 2.15 -2.23 6.48
N GLY A 76 2.51 -0.97 6.77
CA GLY A 76 2.05 -0.24 7.95
C GLY A 76 2.86 -0.61 9.20
N ALA A 77 2.17 -0.79 10.34
CA ALA A 77 2.84 -1.06 11.61
C ALA A 77 3.63 -2.38 11.65
N GLY A 78 3.27 -3.35 10.78
CA GLY A 78 3.94 -4.65 10.68
C GLY A 78 5.18 -4.67 9.80
N VAL A 79 5.57 -3.54 9.19
CA VAL A 79 6.68 -3.52 8.23
C VAL A 79 7.99 -3.97 8.87
N GLN A 80 8.69 -4.89 8.20
CA GLN A 80 9.98 -5.37 8.66
C GLN A 80 11.04 -4.27 8.52
N ARG A 81 11.85 -4.04 9.56
CA ARG A 81 12.87 -2.97 9.57
C ARG A 81 13.98 -3.17 8.52
N ASN A 82 14.20 -4.43 8.13
CA ASN A 82 15.16 -4.87 7.12
C ASN A 82 14.52 -5.16 5.76
N ALA A 83 13.27 -4.74 5.54
CA ALA A 83 12.61 -4.90 4.25
C ALA A 83 13.42 -4.18 3.15
N THR A 84 13.65 -4.87 2.03
CA THR A 84 14.38 -4.32 0.90
C THR A 84 13.68 -3.07 0.37
N HIS A 85 14.46 -2.06 0.04
CA HIS A 85 13.93 -0.83 -0.55
C HIS A 85 13.27 -1.10 -1.92
N GLY A 86 12.21 -0.37 -2.24
CA GLY A 86 11.56 -0.47 -3.54
C GLY A 86 10.04 -0.46 -3.47
N LYS A 87 9.39 -0.74 -4.59
CA LYS A 87 7.93 -0.71 -4.70
C LYS A 87 7.33 -2.06 -4.33
N TYR A 88 6.28 -2.01 -3.51
CA TYR A 88 5.53 -3.17 -3.06
C TYR A 88 4.07 -3.00 -3.41
N TYR A 89 3.46 -4.10 -3.84
CA TYR A 89 2.08 -4.15 -4.26
C TYR A 89 1.31 -5.20 -3.47
N LEU A 90 0.05 -4.91 -3.17
CA LEU A 90 -0.89 -5.83 -2.55
C LEU A 90 -2.32 -5.56 -3.04
N ARG A 91 -3.20 -6.53 -2.85
CA ARG A 91 -4.65 -6.39 -3.03
C ARG A 91 -5.33 -6.14 -1.69
N THR A 92 -6.35 -5.29 -1.69
CA THR A 92 -7.17 -4.98 -0.50
C THR A 92 -8.64 -5.27 -0.75
N ALA A 93 -9.39 -5.72 0.25
CA ALA A 93 -10.83 -5.90 0.12
C ALA A 93 -11.55 -4.55 -0.06
N ALA A 94 -12.74 -4.56 -0.66
CA ALA A 94 -13.53 -3.33 -0.86
C ALA A 94 -14.10 -2.78 0.47
N LYS A 95 -14.25 -3.63 1.49
CA LYS A 95 -14.83 -3.35 2.81
C LYS A 95 -13.92 -3.88 3.92
N SER A 96 -14.06 -3.35 5.13
CA SER A 96 -13.32 -3.82 6.30
C SER A 96 -13.81 -5.22 6.73
N PRO A 97 -12.92 -6.14 7.16
CA PRO A 97 -11.46 -6.01 7.20
C PRO A 97 -10.85 -5.94 5.81
N TYR A 98 -10.01 -4.92 5.59
CA TYR A 98 -9.45 -4.60 4.27
C TYR A 98 -8.27 -5.50 3.92
N GLY A 99 -7.53 -5.98 4.92
CA GLY A 99 -6.35 -6.81 4.70
C GLY A 99 -6.70 -8.24 4.30
N LEU A 100 -6.07 -8.73 3.23
CA LEU A 100 -6.26 -10.08 2.69
C LEU A 100 -5.16 -11.07 3.13
N GLY A 101 -4.14 -10.61 3.86
CA GLY A 101 -3.00 -11.43 4.27
C GLY A 101 -2.32 -12.10 3.07
N LYS A 102 -2.07 -13.42 3.17
CA LYS A 102 -1.45 -14.21 2.09
C LYS A 102 -2.28 -14.29 0.81
N MET A 103 -3.59 -14.08 0.87
CA MET A 103 -4.46 -14.07 -0.32
C MET A 103 -4.37 -12.75 -1.10
N GLY A 104 -3.69 -11.74 -0.54
CA GLY A 104 -3.56 -10.41 -1.13
C GLY A 104 -2.39 -10.23 -2.09
N ILE A 105 -1.58 -11.27 -2.33
CA ILE A 105 -0.37 -11.20 -3.17
C ILE A 105 -0.37 -12.25 -4.27
#